data_AF-A0A947C0D3-F1
#
_entry.id   AF-A0A947C0D3-F1
#
_cell.length_a   1.000
_cell.length_b   1.000
_cell.length_c   1.000
_cell.angle_alpha   90.00
_cell.angle_beta   90.00
_cell.angle_gamma   90.00
#
_symmetry.space_group_name_H-M   'P 1'
#
loop_
_entity.id
_entity.type
_entity.pdbx_description
1 polymer ?
#
loop_
_entity_poly.entity_id
_entity_poly.type
_entity_poly.pdbx_seq_one_letter_code
_entity_poly.pdbx_strand_id
1 'polypeptide(L)'
;MTSFTKEQFTHDSMYLHYEGDQGSFTTYYEQPCHPTREGKAKPMFIARFKYGRKPFKTWINFICKNFTVEEWAGLMASDTYPLNTPLGAMQSKGYTGR
;
A
#
# COMPACT_ATOMS: atom_id res chain seq x y z
N MET A 1 16.57 0.49 -1.13
CA MET A 1 15.18 0.13 -1.49
C MET A 1 14.70 -0.88 -0.48
N THR A 2 13.63 -0.53 0.20
CA THR A 2 13.06 -1.27 1.33
C THR A 2 12.10 -2.32 0.79
N SER A 3 12.21 -3.55 1.28
CA SER A 3 11.31 -4.64 0.88
C SER A 3 10.02 -4.60 1.70
N PHE A 4 8.91 -4.96 1.06
CA PHE A 4 7.65 -5.17 1.79
C PHE A 4 7.74 -6.46 2.64
N THR A 5 7.29 -6.34 3.89
CA THR A 5 7.22 -7.44 4.87
C THR A 5 5.76 -7.83 5.06
N LYS A 6 5.42 -9.12 4.89
CA LYS A 6 4.02 -9.58 4.83
C LYS A 6 3.26 -9.31 6.13
N GLU A 7 3.95 -9.43 7.25
CA GLU A 7 3.42 -9.28 8.60
C GLU A 7 3.02 -7.83 8.91
N GLN A 8 3.53 -6.88 8.13
CA GLN A 8 3.27 -5.45 8.27
C GLN A 8 2.08 -4.97 7.43
N PHE A 9 1.40 -5.87 6.72
CA PHE A 9 0.15 -5.53 6.03
C PHE A 9 -1.05 -5.73 6.95
N THR A 10 -1.90 -4.71 7.00
CA THR A 10 -3.18 -4.76 7.72
C THR A 10 -4.33 -4.67 6.73
N HIS A 11 -5.25 -5.63 6.83
CA HIS A 11 -6.46 -5.65 6.03
C HIS A 11 -7.68 -5.46 6.94
N ASP A 12 -8.18 -4.23 7.01
CA ASP A 12 -9.41 -3.90 7.73
C ASP A 12 -10.57 -3.78 6.74
N SER A 13 -11.47 -4.75 6.80
CA SER A 13 -12.73 -4.81 6.05
C SER A 13 -12.59 -4.79 4.53
N MET A 14 -12.32 -3.62 3.94
CA MET A 14 -12.14 -3.40 2.51
C MET A 14 -10.80 -2.74 2.17
N TYR A 15 -10.05 -2.28 3.16
CA TYR A 15 -8.82 -1.52 2.96
C TYR A 15 -7.62 -2.38 3.32
N LEU A 16 -6.66 -2.44 2.41
CA LEU A 16 -5.34 -2.97 2.64
C LEU A 16 -4.39 -1.80 2.83
N HIS A 17 -3.70 -1.80 3.96
CA HIS A 17 -2.66 -0.84 4.28
C HIS A 17 -1.35 -1.56 4.60
N TYR A 18 -0.26 -0.81 4.57
CA TYR A 18 1.06 -1.23 5.02
C TYR A 18 1.53 -0.32 6.16
N GLU A 19 1.84 -0.93 7.30
CA GLU A 19 2.24 -0.26 8.55
C GLU A 19 3.75 -0.36 8.82
N GLY A 20 4.48 -1.03 7.94
CA GLY A 20 5.93 -1.19 8.07
C GLY A 20 6.70 0.07 7.70
N ASP A 21 8.03 -0.06 7.65
CA ASP A 21 8.93 1.03 7.29
C ASP A 21 8.65 1.52 5.85
N GLN A 22 8.34 2.81 5.72
CA GLN A 22 8.06 3.45 4.43
C GLN A 22 9.23 4.28 3.93
N GLY A 23 10.39 4.19 4.59
CA GLY A 23 11.59 4.97 4.28
C GLY A 23 11.28 6.46 4.33
N SER A 24 11.71 7.18 3.29
CA SER A 24 11.48 8.62 3.13
C SER A 24 10.03 9.02 2.93
N PHE A 25 9.12 8.06 2.67
CA PHE A 25 7.69 8.31 2.50
C PHE A 25 6.90 8.18 3.80
N THR A 26 7.58 7.84 4.90
CA THR A 26 6.94 7.77 6.22
C THR A 26 6.41 9.14 6.62
N THR A 27 5.10 9.24 6.75
CA THR A 27 4.44 10.45 7.25
C THR A 27 3.84 10.17 8.63
N TYR A 28 3.79 11.18 9.49
CA TYR A 28 3.25 11.04 10.85
C TYR A 28 1.93 11.79 10.98
N TYR A 29 1.09 11.37 11.92
CA TYR A 29 -0.10 12.14 12.29
C TYR A 29 0.31 13.37 13.12
N GLU A 30 -0.12 14.53 12.63
CA GLU A 30 0.01 15.82 13.28
C GLU A 30 -1.37 16.32 13.70
N GLN A 31 -1.43 17.28 14.63
CA GLN A 31 -2.69 17.86 15.07
C GLN A 31 -3.36 18.68 13.94
N PRO A 32 -4.70 18.73 13.87
CA PRO A 32 -5.67 18.08 14.75
C PRO A 32 -5.94 16.62 14.35
N CYS A 33 -5.60 15.68 15.24
CA CYS A 33 -5.94 14.27 15.08
C CYS A 33 -6.40 13.69 16.43
N HIS A 34 -6.93 12.46 16.43
CA HIS A 34 -7.29 11.80 17.68
C HIS A 34 -6.02 11.63 18.55
N PRO A 35 -6.02 11.92 19.86
CA PRO A 35 -4.82 11.91 20.71
C PRO A 35 -4.01 10.61 20.65
N THR A 36 -4.68 9.47 20.43
CA THR A 36 -4.00 8.16 20.30
C THR A 36 -3.24 7.96 18.98
N ARG A 37 -3.37 8.88 18.03
CA ARG A 37 -2.72 8.83 16.71
C ARG A 37 -1.55 9.79 16.60
N GLU A 38 -1.53 10.86 17.38
CA GLU A 38 -0.47 11.86 17.33
C GLU A 38 0.92 11.22 17.47
N GLY A 39 1.84 11.56 16.56
CA GLY A 39 3.18 11.00 16.51
C GLY A 39 3.29 9.56 16.00
N LYS A 40 2.19 8.90 15.62
CA LYS A 40 2.24 7.58 14.95
C LYS A 40 2.43 7.75 13.44
N ALA A 41 3.18 6.82 12.85
CA ALA A 41 3.30 6.74 11.40
C ALA A 41 1.94 6.46 10.78
N LYS A 42 1.61 7.19 9.71
CA LYS A 42 0.41 6.97 8.92
C LYS A 42 0.60 5.68 8.11
N PRO A 43 -0.35 4.76 8.14
CA PRO A 43 -0.28 3.56 7.32
C PRO A 43 -0.34 3.94 5.83
N MET A 44 0.51 3.32 5.01
CA MET A 44 0.50 3.50 3.57
C MET A 44 -0.71 2.81 2.97
N PHE A 45 -1.48 3.54 2.16
CA PHE A 45 -2.59 2.95 1.41
C PHE A 45 -2.04 2.03 0.31
N ILE A 46 -2.55 0.79 0.27
CA ILE A 46 -2.20 -0.18 -0.77
C ILE A 46 -3.37 -0.36 -1.72
N ALA A 47 -4.53 -0.79 -1.23
CA ALA A 47 -5.67 -1.05 -2.10
C ALA A 47 -6.99 -1.02 -1.34
N ARG A 48 -8.09 -0.80 -2.07
CA ARG A 48 -9.46 -0.96 -1.56
C ARG A 48 -10.22 -2.00 -2.38
N PHE A 49 -10.65 -3.08 -1.74
CA PHE A 49 -11.46 -4.14 -2.33
C PHE A 49 -12.95 -3.91 -2.05
N LYS A 50 -13.61 -3.13 -2.92
CA LYS A 50 -14.99 -2.65 -2.70
C LYS A 50 -16.08 -3.71 -2.97
N TYR A 51 -15.94 -4.50 -4.03
CA TYR A 51 -16.97 -5.42 -4.49
C TYR A 51 -16.44 -6.84 -4.69
N GLY A 52 -17.30 -7.85 -4.51
CA GLY A 52 -16.99 -9.25 -4.83
C GLY A 52 -15.85 -9.86 -4.01
N ARG A 53 -15.03 -10.70 -4.67
CA ARG A 53 -13.88 -11.38 -4.07
C ARG A 53 -12.82 -10.35 -3.66
N LYS A 54 -12.25 -10.53 -2.46
CA LYS A 54 -11.18 -9.67 -1.92
C LYS A 54 -9.84 -10.43 -1.90
N PRO A 55 -9.08 -10.47 -3.01
CA PRO A 55 -7.85 -11.27 -3.11
C PRO A 55 -6.64 -10.59 -2.42
N PHE A 56 -6.82 -9.99 -1.24
CA PHE A 56 -5.80 -9.21 -0.56
C PHE A 56 -4.53 -10.04 -0.26
N LYS A 57 -4.67 -11.33 0.06
CA LYS A 57 -3.51 -12.22 0.27
C LYS A 57 -2.68 -12.42 -1.00
N THR A 58 -3.34 -12.56 -2.15
CA THR A 58 -2.65 -12.66 -3.45
C THR A 58 -1.91 -11.36 -3.77
N TRP A 59 -2.54 -10.22 -3.47
CA TRP A 59 -1.93 -8.90 -3.64
C TRP A 59 -0.70 -8.73 -2.76
N ILE A 60 -0.79 -9.02 -1.46
CA ILE A 60 0.36 -8.96 -0.54
C ILE A 60 1.52 -9.80 -1.08
N ASN A 61 1.25 -11.05 -1.48
CA ASN A 61 2.28 -11.94 -2.01
C ASN A 61 2.92 -11.40 -3.29
N PHE A 62 2.12 -10.81 -4.18
CA PHE A 62 2.62 -10.22 -5.42
C PHE A 62 3.44 -8.97 -5.15
N ILE A 63 2.96 -8.09 -4.26
CA ILE A 63 3.63 -6.85 -3.89
C ILE A 63 5.00 -7.13 -3.28
N CYS A 64 5.06 -8.03 -2.30
CA CYS A 64 6.33 -8.40 -1.65
C CYS A 64 7.36 -9.01 -2.60
N LYS A 65 6.93 -9.59 -3.73
CA LYS A 65 7.82 -10.19 -4.72
C LYS A 65 8.31 -9.22 -5.79
N ASN A 66 7.50 -8.21 -6.12
CA ASN A 66 7.68 -7.42 -7.35
C ASN A 66 7.94 -5.93 -7.12
N PHE A 67 7.71 -5.43 -5.90
CA PHE A 67 7.85 -4.02 -5.56
C PHE A 67 8.73 -3.82 -4.33
N THR A 68 9.38 -2.66 -4.34
CA THR A 68 9.96 -2.05 -3.14
C THR A 68 9.01 -0.98 -2.62
N VAL A 69 9.14 -0.60 -1.35
CA VAL A 69 8.22 0.37 -0.72
C VAL A 69 8.33 1.74 -1.41
N GLU A 70 9.54 2.16 -1.77
CA GLU A 70 9.78 3.43 -2.46
C GLU A 70 9.25 3.41 -3.90
N GLU A 71 9.38 2.29 -4.61
CA GLU A 71 8.80 2.15 -5.96
C GLU A 71 7.28 2.26 -5.91
N TRP A 72 6.63 1.57 -4.96
CA TRP A 72 5.19 1.64 -4.78
C TRP A 72 4.74 3.06 -4.44
N ALA A 73 5.38 3.69 -3.44
CA ALA A 73 5.07 5.05 -3.04
C ALA A 73 5.26 6.06 -4.18
N GLY A 74 6.34 5.91 -4.96
CA GLY A 74 6.61 6.73 -6.14
C GLY A 74 5.53 6.59 -7.22
N LEU A 75 5.06 5.37 -7.48
CA LEU A 75 3.95 5.14 -8.41
C LEU A 75 2.66 5.81 -7.92
N MET A 76 2.30 5.64 -6.65
CA MET A 76 1.08 6.22 -6.07
C MET A 76 1.12 7.75 -6.01
N ALA A 77 2.31 8.34 -5.88
CA ALA A 77 2.50 9.79 -5.90
C ALA A 77 2.60 10.38 -7.32
N SER A 78 2.70 9.55 -8.36
CA SER A 78 2.84 10.00 -9.74
C SER A 78 1.50 10.43 -10.36
N ASP A 79 1.55 11.35 -11.33
CA ASP A 79 0.38 11.74 -12.13
C ASP A 79 0.15 10.85 -13.37
N THR A 80 0.86 9.72 -13.47
CA THR A 80 0.81 8.85 -14.65
C THR A 80 -0.31 7.82 -14.53
N TYR A 81 -1.46 8.13 -15.13
CA TYR A 81 -2.55 7.15 -15.26
C TYR A 81 -2.23 6.12 -16.36
N PRO A 82 -2.55 4.82 -16.18
CA PRO A 82 -3.19 4.19 -15.02
C PRO A 82 -2.22 3.70 -13.92
N LEU A 83 -0.91 3.94 -14.06
CA LEU A 83 0.13 3.42 -13.15
C LEU A 83 -0.05 3.90 -11.70
N ASN A 84 -0.59 5.10 -11.50
CA ASN A 84 -0.88 5.67 -10.19
C ASN A 84 -2.10 5.06 -9.48
N THR A 85 -2.75 4.06 -10.09
CA THR A 85 -3.79 3.26 -9.43
C THR A 85 -3.21 1.95 -8.90
N PRO A 86 -3.66 1.42 -7.75
CA PRO A 86 -3.13 0.16 -7.23
C PRO A 86 -3.23 -1.01 -8.21
N LEU A 87 -4.33 -1.09 -8.97
CA LEU A 87 -4.50 -2.14 -9.98
C LEU A 87 -3.56 -1.93 -11.18
N GLY A 88 -3.43 -0.69 -11.67
CA GLY A 88 -2.52 -0.37 -12.77
C GLY A 88 -1.06 -0.63 -12.42
N ALA A 89 -0.64 -0.28 -11.20
CA ALA A 89 0.68 -0.65 -10.67
C ALA A 89 0.89 -2.18 -10.72
N MET A 90 -0.03 -2.95 -10.13
CA MET A 90 0.03 -4.41 -10.15
C MET A 90 0.10 -4.98 -11.59
N GLN A 91 -0.72 -4.46 -12.51
CA GLN A 91 -0.76 -4.88 -13.91
C GLN A 91 0.54 -4.56 -14.66
N SER A 92 1.22 -3.45 -14.34
CA SER A 92 2.50 -3.08 -14.93
C SER A 92 3.62 -4.11 -14.67
N LYS A 93 3.49 -4.89 -13.58
CA LYS A 93 4.39 -6.01 -13.24
C LYS A 93 3.83 -7.37 -13.65
N GLY A 94 2.74 -7.42 -14.42
CA GLY A 94 2.15 -8.66 -14.95
C GLY A 94 1.09 -9.32 -14.08
N TYR A 95 0.47 -8.62 -13.13
CA TYR A 95 -0.67 -9.16 -12.38
C TYR A 95 -1.91 -9.31 -13.29
N THR A 96 -2.45 -10.52 -13.40
CA THR A 96 -3.58 -10.84 -14.30
C THR A 96 -4.93 -11.02 -13.59
N GLY A 97 -4.99 -10.84 -12.26
CA GLY A 97 -6.25 -10.89 -11.52
C GLY A 97 -6.85 -12.29 -11.26
N ARG A 98 -6.10 -13.37 -11.53
CA ARG A 98 -6.52 -14.75 -11.24
C ARG A 98 -6.23 -15.15 -9.78
#